data_AF-A0A7H8PMP1-F1
#
_entry.id   AF-A0A7H8PMP1-F1
#
_cell.length_a   1.000
_cell.length_b   1.000
_cell.length_c   1.000
_cell.angle_alpha   90.00
_cell.angle_beta   90.00
_cell.angle_gamma   90.00
#
_symmetry.space_group_name_H-M   'P 1'
#
loop_
_entity.id
_entity.type
_entity.pdbx_description
1 polymer ?
#
loop_
_entity_poly.entity_id
_entity_poly.type
_entity_poly.pdbx_seq_one_letter_code
_entity_poly.pdbx_strand_id
1 'polypeptide(L)'
;MKKVIVSLFIFLTYTVFSQQRSYHEDVKEYFDLNGTTQQYSNAVDQMYELLRNQLQHQVPAAIWEELQREKNTTLGNVKSLLTQVYKEHFSHQEIKELLAFYKSETGKQFRKNPDGLSRKQNKRYERFLASDVGQKVKAQSQSLKKAVGEASELWSRDLYRETVKKLKAKGYSFSQ
;
A
#
# COMPACT_ATOMS: atom_id res chain seq x y z
N MET A 1 41.13 30.34 53.27
CA MET A 1 40.76 28.96 52.90
C MET A 1 39.54 29.02 51.99
N LYS A 2 39.66 28.48 50.77
CA LYS A 2 38.76 28.74 49.63
C LYS A 2 37.43 28.01 49.80
N LYS A 3 36.31 28.74 49.67
CA LYS A 3 34.98 28.18 49.44
C LYS A 3 34.86 27.91 47.94
N VAL A 4 34.69 26.65 47.55
CA VAL A 4 34.30 26.32 46.17
C VAL A 4 33.09 25.40 46.28
N ILE A 5 31.90 25.98 46.13
CA ILE A 5 30.68 25.23 45.87
C ILE A 5 30.66 25.00 44.36
N VAL A 6 30.91 23.79 43.91
CA VAL A 6 30.76 23.40 42.50
C VAL A 6 29.35 22.83 42.33
N SER A 7 28.43 23.67 41.84
CA SER A 7 27.13 23.21 41.34
C SER A 7 27.30 22.67 39.93
N LEU A 8 27.17 21.36 39.76
CA LEU A 8 27.23 20.68 38.46
C LEU A 8 25.83 20.67 37.83
N PHE A 9 25.55 21.61 36.92
CA PHE A 9 24.35 21.60 36.08
C PHE A 9 24.67 20.80 34.80
N ILE A 10 24.24 19.53 34.74
CA ILE A 10 24.27 18.73 33.51
C ILE A 10 22.95 18.98 32.77
N PHE A 11 23.00 19.78 31.69
CA PHE A 11 21.90 19.84 30.73
C PHE A 11 21.94 18.60 29.84
N LEU A 12 21.09 17.61 30.15
CA LEU A 12 20.78 16.50 29.25
C LEU A 12 19.84 17.03 28.16
N THR A 13 20.38 17.48 27.03
CA THR A 13 19.56 17.75 25.84
C THR A 13 19.18 16.41 25.20
N TYR A 14 17.95 15.96 25.42
CA TYR A 14 17.38 14.84 24.67
C TYR A 14 17.18 15.28 23.21
N THR A 15 18.11 14.93 22.32
CA THR A 15 17.84 14.96 20.88
C THR A 15 16.91 13.79 20.57
N VAL A 16 15.60 14.05 20.55
CA VAL A 16 14.63 13.11 19.98
C VAL A 16 14.94 13.02 18.49
N PHE A 17 15.64 11.98 18.07
CA PHE A 17 15.74 11.61 16.66
C PHE A 17 14.34 11.20 16.20
N SER A 18 13.60 12.14 15.60
CA SER A 18 12.48 11.76 14.74
C SER A 18 13.08 11.00 13.56
N GLN A 19 13.01 9.66 13.60
CA GLN A 19 13.43 8.85 12.46
C GLN A 19 12.53 9.20 11.29
N GLN A 20 13.08 9.92 10.32
CA GLN A 20 12.36 10.26 9.11
C GLN A 20 12.14 8.96 8.32
N ARG A 21 10.87 8.57 8.18
CA ARG A 21 10.47 7.43 7.35
C ARG A 21 10.94 7.61 5.92
N SER A 22 11.25 6.50 5.26
CA SER A 22 11.61 6.47 3.86
C SER A 22 10.40 6.69 2.94
N TYR A 23 10.68 7.08 1.69
CA TYR A 23 9.66 7.15 0.63
C TYR A 23 8.87 5.85 0.52
N HIS A 24 9.57 4.71 0.58
CA HIS A 24 8.96 3.39 0.43
C HIS A 24 7.99 3.06 1.55
N GLU A 25 8.36 3.36 2.79
CA GLU A 25 7.49 3.14 3.94
C GLU A 25 6.25 4.04 3.89
N ASP A 26 6.39 5.30 3.50
CA ASP A 26 5.26 6.23 3.42
C ASP A 26 4.30 5.86 2.28
N VAL A 27 4.81 5.45 1.12
CA VAL A 27 3.97 4.97 0.01
C VAL A 27 3.24 3.67 0.38
N LYS A 28 3.92 2.73 1.05
CA LYS A 28 3.28 1.49 1.50
C LYS A 28 2.14 1.76 2.48
N GLU A 29 2.35 2.64 3.46
CA GLU A 29 1.27 3.03 4.37
C GLU A 29 0.15 3.77 3.62
N TYR A 30 0.50 4.61 2.65
CA TYR A 30 -0.49 5.25 1.80
C TYR A 30 -1.36 4.22 1.06
N PHE A 31 -0.78 3.13 0.54
CA PHE A 31 -1.53 2.01 -0.07
C PHE A 31 -2.42 1.24 0.91
N ASP A 32 -1.93 1.03 2.14
CA ASP A 32 -2.72 0.39 3.19
C ASP A 32 -3.92 1.27 3.58
N LEU A 33 -3.69 2.58 3.66
CA LEU A 33 -4.73 3.54 3.99
C LEU A 33 -5.71 3.75 2.84
N ASN A 34 -5.28 3.97 1.60
CA ASN A 34 -6.16 4.39 0.51
C ASN A 34 -7.01 3.24 -0.11
N GLY A 35 -6.82 2.00 0.35
CA GLY A 35 -7.55 0.83 -0.13
C GLY A 35 -6.82 -0.01 -1.19
N THR A 36 -5.67 0.44 -1.68
CA THR A 36 -4.87 -0.30 -2.67
C THR A 36 -4.48 -1.68 -2.15
N THR A 37 -4.01 -1.80 -0.91
CA THR A 37 -3.62 -3.11 -0.35
C THR A 37 -4.79 -4.09 -0.32
N GLN A 38 -6.00 -3.62 0.04
CA GLN A 38 -7.18 -4.46 0.05
C GLN A 38 -7.60 -4.88 -1.37
N GLN A 39 -7.52 -3.97 -2.33
CA GLN A 39 -7.81 -4.27 -3.74
C GLN A 39 -6.92 -5.40 -4.26
N TYR A 40 -5.61 -5.34 -4.00
CA TYR A 40 -4.69 -6.39 -4.42
C TYR A 40 -4.84 -7.68 -3.61
N SER A 41 -5.16 -7.58 -2.31
CA SER A 41 -5.50 -8.74 -1.47
C SER A 41 -6.67 -9.53 -2.07
N ASN A 42 -7.73 -8.84 -2.47
CA ASN A 42 -8.88 -9.43 -3.12
C ASN A 42 -8.51 -10.03 -4.49
N ALA A 43 -7.65 -9.36 -5.27
CA ALA A 43 -7.21 -9.88 -6.56
C ALA A 43 -6.42 -11.20 -6.41
N VAL A 44 -5.58 -11.33 -5.38
CA VAL A 44 -4.90 -12.60 -5.05
C VAL A 44 -5.91 -13.69 -4.72
N ASP A 45 -6.90 -13.40 -3.87
CA ASP A 45 -7.93 -14.38 -3.51
C ASP A 45 -8.75 -14.82 -4.73
N GLN A 46 -9.17 -13.87 -5.57
CA GLN A 46 -9.90 -14.16 -6.81
C GLN A 46 -9.09 -15.04 -7.76
N MET A 47 -7.78 -14.79 -7.88
CA MET A 47 -6.91 -15.62 -8.70
C MET A 47 -6.80 -17.05 -8.15
N TYR A 48 -6.66 -17.22 -6.84
CA TYR A 48 -6.62 -18.57 -6.23
C TYR A 48 -7.94 -19.31 -6.40
N GLU A 49 -9.09 -18.64 -6.25
CA GLU A 49 -10.39 -19.24 -6.52
C GLU A 49 -10.55 -19.64 -7.99
N LEU A 50 -10.08 -18.80 -8.93
CA LEU A 50 -10.06 -19.14 -10.36
C LEU A 50 -9.24 -20.41 -10.63
N LEU A 51 -8.03 -20.50 -10.08
CA LEU A 51 -7.17 -21.69 -10.23
C LEU A 51 -7.79 -22.94 -9.58
N ARG A 52 -8.44 -22.78 -8.43
CA ARG A 52 -9.13 -23.86 -7.72
C ARG A 52 -10.28 -24.44 -8.56
N ASN A 53 -11.05 -23.57 -9.20
CA ASN A 53 -12.13 -23.95 -10.11
C ASN A 53 -11.59 -24.63 -11.37
N GLN A 54 -10.51 -24.11 -11.97
CA GLN A 54 -9.86 -24.71 -13.14
C GLN A 54 -9.37 -26.14 -12.88
N LEU A 55 -8.93 -26.42 -11.64
CA LEU A 55 -8.46 -27.75 -11.24
C LEU A 55 -9.58 -28.66 -10.70
N GLN A 56 -10.85 -28.26 -10.82
CA GLN A 56 -12.02 -29.07 -10.42
C GLN A 56 -11.88 -29.66 -9.00
N HIS A 57 -11.28 -28.91 -8.07
CA HIS A 57 -11.02 -29.33 -6.69
C HIS A 57 -10.10 -30.57 -6.52
N GLN A 58 -9.30 -30.93 -7.54
CA GLN A 58 -8.29 -32.00 -7.43
C GLN A 58 -7.20 -31.69 -6.39
N VAL A 59 -7.00 -30.41 -6.08
CA VAL A 59 -5.99 -29.93 -5.13
C VAL A 59 -6.57 -29.92 -3.70
N PRO A 60 -5.97 -30.65 -2.74
CA PRO A 60 -6.39 -30.64 -1.34
C PRO A 60 -6.32 -29.26 -0.70
N ALA A 61 -7.19 -29.01 0.29
CA ALA A 61 -7.24 -27.74 1.02
C ALA A 61 -5.89 -27.32 1.61
N ALA A 62 -5.10 -28.27 2.13
CA ALA A 62 -3.79 -28.01 2.72
C ALA A 62 -2.79 -27.34 1.76
N ILE A 63 -2.89 -27.63 0.45
CA ILE A 63 -2.03 -26.99 -0.57
C ILE A 63 -2.48 -25.55 -0.84
N TRP A 64 -3.78 -25.28 -0.82
CA TRP A 64 -4.30 -23.91 -0.91
C TRP A 64 -3.92 -23.08 0.32
N GLU A 65 -3.97 -23.66 1.51
CA GLU A 65 -3.49 -23.02 2.74
C GLU A 65 -1.99 -22.70 2.66
N GLU A 66 -1.18 -23.57 2.05
CA GLU A 66 0.24 -23.30 1.77
C GLU A 66 0.44 -22.09 0.87
N LEU A 67 -0.29 -22.02 -0.25
CA LEU A 67 -0.25 -20.87 -1.17
C LEU A 67 -0.76 -19.58 -0.51
N GLN A 68 -1.76 -19.69 0.36
CA GLN A 68 -2.30 -18.56 1.12
C GLN A 68 -1.30 -18.00 2.14
N ARG A 69 -0.41 -18.83 2.72
CA ARG A 69 0.68 -18.33 3.58
C ARG A 69 1.63 -17.39 2.86
N GLU A 70 1.74 -17.49 1.54
CA GLU A 70 2.59 -16.60 0.73
C GLU A 70 1.92 -15.26 0.40
N LYS A 71 0.63 -15.08 0.70
CA LYS A 71 -0.14 -13.90 0.31
C LYS A 71 0.49 -12.59 0.76
N ASN A 72 1.01 -12.53 1.98
CA ASN A 72 1.68 -11.32 2.49
C ASN A 72 2.93 -10.96 1.68
N THR A 73 3.71 -11.97 1.27
CA THR A 73 4.89 -11.78 0.40
C THR A 73 4.45 -11.29 -0.98
N THR A 74 3.42 -11.91 -1.56
CA THR A 74 2.83 -11.50 -2.85
C THR A 74 2.35 -10.04 -2.81
N LEU A 75 1.69 -9.63 -1.72
CA LEU A 75 1.25 -8.24 -1.50
C LEU A 75 2.44 -7.29 -1.29
N GLY A 76 3.50 -7.72 -0.60
CA GLY A 76 4.73 -6.96 -0.46
C GLY A 76 5.40 -6.67 -1.81
N ASN A 77 5.40 -7.66 -2.71
CA ASN A 77 5.98 -7.55 -4.04
C ASN A 77 5.22 -6.53 -4.90
N VAL A 78 3.89 -6.62 -4.97
CA VAL A 78 3.10 -5.68 -5.76
C VAL A 78 3.15 -4.27 -5.19
N LYS A 79 3.12 -4.11 -3.86
CA LYS A 79 3.31 -2.80 -3.23
C LYS A 79 4.66 -2.19 -3.62
N SER A 80 5.72 -2.99 -3.64
CA SER A 80 7.06 -2.50 -4.02
C SER A 80 7.13 -2.10 -5.49
N LEU A 81 6.49 -2.85 -6.38
CA LEU A 81 6.38 -2.50 -7.80
C LEU A 81 5.61 -1.17 -7.98
N LEU A 82 4.46 -1.04 -7.33
CA LEU A 82 3.65 0.18 -7.39
C LEU A 82 4.37 1.38 -6.76
N THR A 83 5.19 1.17 -5.73
CA THR A 83 6.00 2.26 -5.17
C THR A 83 6.96 2.84 -6.21
N GLN A 84 7.54 2.02 -7.09
CA GLN A 84 8.38 2.52 -8.17
C GLN A 84 7.57 3.34 -9.17
N VAL A 85 6.37 2.87 -9.53
CA VAL A 85 5.45 3.66 -10.38
C VAL A 85 5.15 5.01 -9.74
N TYR A 86 4.78 5.04 -8.45
CA TYR A 86 4.45 6.28 -7.75
C TYR A 86 5.63 7.26 -7.67
N LYS A 87 6.88 6.77 -7.67
CA LYS A 87 8.08 7.62 -7.63
C LYS A 87 8.22 8.50 -8.86
N GLU A 88 7.70 8.06 -10.00
CA GLU A 88 7.69 8.83 -11.26
C GLU A 88 6.60 9.92 -11.27
N HIS A 89 5.61 9.86 -10.37
CA HIS A 89 4.48 10.78 -10.32
C HIS A 89 4.51 11.72 -9.11
N PHE A 90 5.02 11.27 -7.97
CA PHE A 90 4.95 11.97 -6.70
C PHE A 90 6.28 11.94 -5.96
N SER A 91 6.73 13.12 -5.55
CA SER A 91 7.83 13.31 -4.62
C SER A 91 7.47 12.77 -3.23
N HIS A 92 8.48 12.61 -2.37
CA HIS A 92 8.26 12.15 -1.00
C HIS A 92 7.37 13.11 -0.19
N GLN A 93 7.55 14.42 -0.38
CA GLN A 93 6.75 15.42 0.32
C GLN A 93 5.28 15.33 -0.07
N GLU A 94 4.98 15.16 -1.36
CA GLU A 94 3.62 14.99 -1.86
C GLU A 94 2.97 13.70 -1.33
N ILE A 95 3.72 12.60 -1.25
CA ILE A 95 3.24 11.37 -0.59
C ILE A 95 2.90 11.62 0.88
N LYS A 96 3.72 12.37 1.61
CA LYS A 96 3.42 12.72 3.02
C LYS A 96 2.15 13.55 3.15
N GLU A 97 1.90 14.47 2.22
CA GLU A 97 0.66 15.27 2.22
C GLU A 97 -0.58 14.42 1.90
N LEU A 98 -0.47 13.52 0.93
CA LEU A 98 -1.52 12.53 0.65
C LEU A 98 -1.79 11.67 1.89
N LEU A 99 -0.74 11.15 2.51
CA LEU A 99 -0.83 10.35 3.72
C LEU A 99 -1.49 11.13 4.87
N ALA A 100 -1.15 12.41 5.06
CA ALA A 100 -1.75 13.27 6.07
C ALA A 100 -3.26 13.44 5.84
N PHE A 101 -3.71 13.64 4.59
CA PHE A 101 -5.13 13.68 4.26
C PHE A 101 -5.83 12.38 4.63
N TYR A 102 -5.29 11.23 4.20
CA TYR A 102 -5.88 9.92 4.47
C TYR A 102 -5.81 9.50 5.95
N LYS A 103 -4.91 10.07 6.75
CA LYS A 103 -4.89 9.90 8.21
C LYS A 103 -5.91 10.77 8.94
N SER A 104 -6.36 11.86 8.33
CA SER A 104 -7.35 12.76 8.95
C SER A 104 -8.72 12.11 9.09
N GLU A 105 -9.55 12.63 10.00
CA GLU A 105 -10.96 12.20 10.14
C GLU A 105 -11.77 12.40 8.86
N THR A 106 -11.39 13.37 8.02
CA THR A 106 -12.03 13.55 6.70
C THR A 106 -11.64 12.43 5.75
N GLY A 107 -10.34 12.10 5.67
CA GLY A 107 -9.85 11.00 4.83
C GLY A 107 -10.37 9.64 5.27
N LYS A 108 -10.41 9.36 6.58
CA LYS A 108 -11.00 8.13 7.12
C LYS A 108 -12.48 7.99 6.76
N GLN A 109 -13.27 9.05 6.95
CA GLN A 109 -14.70 9.05 6.57
C GLN A 109 -14.86 8.90 5.06
N PHE A 110 -14.10 9.63 4.25
CA PHE A 110 -14.15 9.57 2.80
C PHE A 110 -13.92 8.15 2.29
N ARG A 111 -12.95 7.42 2.84
CA ARG A 111 -12.74 6.02 2.46
C ARG A 111 -13.87 5.09 2.87
N LYS A 112 -14.45 5.32 4.05
CA LYS A 112 -15.52 4.47 4.58
C LYS A 112 -16.83 4.68 3.81
N ASN A 113 -17.17 5.94 3.58
CA ASN A 113 -18.38 6.35 2.89
C ASN A 113 -18.20 7.80 2.38
N PRO A 114 -17.82 7.98 1.09
CA PRO A 114 -17.68 9.30 0.47
C PRO A 114 -18.95 10.15 0.54
N ASP A 115 -20.12 9.54 0.38
CA ASP A 115 -21.41 10.23 0.40
C ASP A 115 -21.85 10.61 1.82
N GLY A 116 -21.19 10.04 2.84
CA GLY A 116 -21.45 10.29 4.26
C GLY A 116 -20.64 11.43 4.88
N LEU A 117 -19.95 12.25 4.08
CA LEU A 117 -19.17 13.38 4.60
C LEU A 117 -20.08 14.49 5.15
N SER A 118 -19.82 14.91 6.38
CA SER A 118 -20.47 16.11 6.95
C SER A 118 -20.08 17.38 6.18
N ARG A 119 -20.85 18.46 6.34
CA ARG A 119 -20.53 19.77 5.75
C ARG A 119 -19.11 20.26 6.07
N LYS A 120 -18.63 20.03 7.29
CA LYS A 120 -17.27 20.40 7.71
C LYS A 120 -16.20 19.54 7.01
N GLN A 121 -16.46 18.25 6.85
CA GLN A 121 -15.58 17.33 6.14
C GLN A 121 -15.56 17.63 4.64
N ASN A 122 -16.70 17.94 4.02
CA ASN A 122 -16.77 18.37 2.62
C ASN A 122 -15.89 19.58 2.36
N LYS A 123 -15.97 20.63 3.19
CA LYS A 123 -15.08 21.80 3.07
C LYS A 123 -13.59 21.45 3.19
N ARG A 124 -13.24 20.46 4.03
CA ARG A 124 -11.85 19.99 4.16
C ARG A 124 -11.41 19.18 2.95
N TYR A 125 -12.29 18.35 2.41
CA TYR A 125 -12.05 17.58 1.20
C TYR A 125 -11.88 18.51 -0.02
N GLU A 126 -12.77 19.49 -0.19
CA GLU A 126 -12.65 20.53 -1.22
C GLU A 126 -11.32 21.28 -1.12
N ARG A 127 -10.90 21.65 0.10
CA ARG A 127 -9.59 22.29 0.32
C ARG A 127 -8.43 21.37 -0.06
N PHE A 128 -8.52 20.08 0.25
CA PHE A 128 -7.52 19.11 -0.19
C PHE A 128 -7.48 19.01 -1.72
N LEU A 129 -8.64 18.93 -2.39
CA LEU A 129 -8.70 18.94 -3.86
C LEU A 129 -8.11 20.22 -4.47
N ALA A 130 -8.27 21.36 -3.79
CA ALA A 130 -7.72 22.65 -4.22
C ALA A 130 -6.22 22.83 -3.94
N SER A 131 -5.61 21.96 -3.12
CA SER A 131 -4.16 22.02 -2.84
C SER A 131 -3.33 21.59 -4.05
N ASP A 132 -2.04 21.96 -4.06
CA ASP A 132 -1.10 21.60 -5.13
C ASP A 132 -1.05 20.07 -5.35
N VAL A 133 -0.95 19.29 -4.27
CA VAL A 133 -0.95 17.82 -4.37
C VAL A 133 -2.30 17.28 -4.86
N GLY A 134 -3.42 17.88 -4.47
CA GLY A 134 -4.76 17.49 -4.93
C GLY A 134 -4.94 17.74 -6.43
N GLN A 135 -4.49 18.90 -6.92
CA GLN A 135 -4.49 19.21 -8.35
C GLN A 135 -3.54 18.29 -9.13
N LYS A 136 -2.36 17.99 -8.57
CA LYS A 136 -1.41 17.05 -9.18
C LYS A 136 -1.97 15.64 -9.27
N VAL A 137 -2.64 15.13 -8.24
CA VAL A 137 -3.34 13.83 -8.30
C VAL A 137 -4.32 13.80 -9.47
N LYS A 138 -5.11 14.86 -9.66
CA LYS A 138 -6.04 14.97 -10.80
C LYS A 138 -5.29 14.98 -12.13
N ALA A 139 -4.24 15.80 -12.26
CA ALA A 139 -3.45 15.93 -13.49
C ALA A 139 -2.72 14.64 -13.87
N GLN A 140 -2.20 13.89 -12.89
CA GLN A 140 -1.48 12.64 -13.10
C GLN A 140 -2.40 11.41 -13.14
N SER A 141 -3.71 11.57 -12.91
CA SER A 141 -4.64 10.43 -12.76
C SER A 141 -4.62 9.47 -13.95
N GLN A 142 -4.61 9.97 -15.18
CA GLN A 142 -4.62 9.15 -16.37
C GLN A 142 -3.28 8.43 -16.62
N SER A 143 -2.16 9.15 -16.49
CA SER A 143 -0.81 8.57 -16.65
C SER A 143 -0.52 7.54 -15.56
N LEU A 144 -0.86 7.85 -14.32
CA LEU A 144 -0.75 6.95 -13.18
C LEU A 144 -1.62 5.70 -13.37
N LYS A 145 -2.88 5.86 -13.79
CA LYS A 145 -3.77 4.72 -14.07
C LYS A 145 -3.17 3.79 -15.12
N LYS A 146 -2.59 4.34 -16.19
CA LYS A 146 -1.93 3.55 -17.23
C LYS A 146 -0.72 2.79 -16.66
N ALA A 147 0.20 3.49 -16.00
CA ALA A 147 1.42 2.87 -15.46
C ALA A 147 1.13 1.83 -14.37
N VAL A 148 0.14 2.11 -13.50
CA VAL A 148 -0.35 1.12 -12.51
C VAL A 148 -0.94 -0.09 -13.23
N GLY A 149 -1.76 0.10 -14.27
CA GLY A 149 -2.34 -0.99 -15.04
C GLY A 149 -1.28 -1.92 -15.66
N GLU A 150 -0.28 -1.35 -16.33
CA GLU A 150 0.86 -2.10 -16.90
C GLU A 150 1.60 -2.90 -15.81
N ALA A 151 1.88 -2.27 -14.66
CA ALA A 151 2.50 -2.93 -13.52
C ALA A 151 1.61 -4.06 -12.94
N SER A 152 0.30 -3.84 -12.84
CA SER A 152 -0.67 -4.85 -12.38
C SER A 152 -0.72 -6.06 -13.31
N GLU A 153 -0.74 -5.84 -14.62
CA GLU A 153 -0.76 -6.89 -15.64
C GLU A 153 0.49 -7.77 -15.56
N LEU A 154 1.67 -7.14 -15.47
CA LEU A 154 2.93 -7.87 -15.27
C LEU A 154 2.89 -8.71 -13.99
N TRP A 155 2.55 -8.08 -12.86
CA TRP A 155 2.49 -8.76 -11.57
C TRP A 155 1.49 -9.92 -11.54
N SER A 156 0.27 -9.72 -12.04
CA SER A 156 -0.79 -10.73 -12.04
C SER A 156 -0.44 -11.93 -12.92
N ARG A 157 0.15 -11.69 -14.11
CA ARG A 157 0.63 -12.75 -14.98
C ARG A 157 1.73 -13.58 -14.31
N ASP A 158 2.67 -12.92 -13.67
CA ASP A 158 3.80 -13.59 -13.04
C ASP A 158 3.34 -14.38 -11.81
N LEU A 159 2.43 -13.81 -11.01
CA LEU A 159 1.78 -14.51 -9.89
C LEU A 159 1.05 -15.78 -10.38
N TYR A 160 0.20 -15.66 -11.40
CA TYR A 160 -0.51 -16.80 -11.99
C TYR A 160 0.47 -17.89 -12.45
N ARG A 161 1.51 -17.50 -13.20
CA ARG A 161 2.52 -18.42 -13.73
C ARG A 161 3.25 -19.17 -12.61
N GLU A 162 3.70 -18.46 -11.58
CA GLU A 162 4.41 -19.09 -10.47
C GLU A 162 3.49 -20.00 -9.64
N THR A 163 2.23 -19.61 -9.41
CA THR A 163 1.27 -20.50 -8.74
C THR A 163 1.01 -21.77 -9.56
N VAL A 164 0.77 -21.64 -10.87
CA VAL A 164 0.61 -22.79 -11.79
C VAL A 164 1.84 -23.69 -11.76
N LYS A 165 3.04 -23.11 -11.82
CA LYS A 165 4.31 -23.86 -11.76
C LYS A 165 4.45 -24.64 -10.45
N LYS A 166 4.11 -24.04 -9.31
CA LYS A 166 4.12 -24.71 -8.00
C LYS A 166 3.12 -25.88 -7.95
N LEU A 167 1.92 -25.69 -8.49
CA LEU A 167 0.90 -26.74 -8.54
C LEU A 167 1.34 -27.90 -9.46
N LYS A 168 1.92 -27.60 -10.63
CA LYS A 168 2.49 -28.62 -11.52
C LYS A 168 3.64 -29.40 -10.87
N ALA A 169 4.53 -28.71 -10.15
CA ALA A 169 5.61 -29.37 -9.41
C ALA A 169 5.11 -30.32 -8.31
N LYS A 170 3.88 -30.11 -7.82
CA LYS A 170 3.19 -31.00 -6.86
C LYS A 170 2.33 -32.08 -7.55
N GLY A 171 2.39 -32.20 -8.88
CA GLY A 171 1.69 -33.22 -9.65
C GLY A 171 0.31 -32.85 -10.18
N TYR A 172 -0.14 -31.60 -10.01
CA TYR A 172 -1.46 -31.16 -10.50
C TYR A 172 -1.38 -30.65 -11.94
N SER A 173 -2.22 -31.21 -12.81
CA SER A 173 -2.31 -30.80 -14.22
C SER A 173 -3.55 -29.95 -14.46
N PHE A 174 -3.36 -28.82 -15.14
CA PHE A 174 -4.45 -28.03 -15.70
C PHE A 174 -4.89 -28.72 -16.99
N SER A 175 -6.13 -29.21 -17.06
CA SER A 175 -6.70 -29.76 -18.30
C SER A 175 -6.72 -28.67 -19.38
N GLN A 176 -6.38 -29.04 -20.62
CA GLN A 176 -6.57 -28.16 -21.78
C GLN A 176 -8.06 -27.94 -22.07
#